data_AF-K7R066-F1
#
_entry.id   AF-K7R066-F1
#
_cell.length_a   1.000
_cell.length_b   1.000
_cell.length_c   1.000
_cell.angle_alpha   90.00
_cell.angle_beta   90.00
_cell.angle_gamma   90.00
#
_symmetry.space_group_name_H-M   'P 1'
#
loop_
_entity.id
_entity.type
_entity.pdbx_description
1 polymer ?
#
loop_
_entity_poly.entity_id
_entity_poly.type
_entity_poly.pdbx_seq_one_letter_code
_entity_poly.pdbx_strand_id
1 'polypeptide(L)'
;MKWVTFLLLLFVSGSAFSRGVFRREAHKSEIAHRYNDLGEQHFKGLVLIAFSQYLQKCSYDEHAKLVQEVTDFAKTCVADESAANCDKSLHTLFGDKLCAIPNLRENYGELADCCTKQEPERNECFLQHKDDNPSLPPFERPEAEAMCTSFKENPTTFMGHYLHEVARRHP
;
A
#
# COMPACT_ATOMS: atom_id res chain seq x y z
N MET A 1 36.83 39.13 21.17
CA MET A 1 36.74 38.01 20.20
C MET A 1 36.03 36.76 20.72
N LYS A 2 36.07 36.41 22.03
CA LYS A 2 35.42 35.19 22.58
C LYS A 2 33.88 35.24 22.72
N TRP A 3 33.29 36.43 22.80
CA TRP A 3 31.84 36.60 22.99
C TRP A 3 31.03 36.43 21.68
N VAL A 4 31.65 36.76 20.53
CA VAL A 4 31.03 36.64 19.21
C VAL A 4 30.86 35.17 18.82
N THR A 5 31.83 34.31 19.16
CA THR A 5 31.73 32.86 18.97
C THR A 5 30.65 32.20 19.82
N PHE A 6 30.37 32.72 21.02
CA PHE A 6 29.33 32.16 21.91
C PHE A 6 27.91 32.51 21.43
N LEU A 7 27.72 33.72 20.89
CA LEU A 7 26.45 34.13 20.29
C LEU A 7 26.13 33.37 19.00
N LEU A 8 27.15 33.07 18.18
CA LEU A 8 26.97 32.26 16.96
C LEU A 8 26.58 30.81 17.29
N LEU A 9 27.15 30.21 18.34
CA LEU A 9 26.79 28.85 18.77
C LEU A 9 25.34 28.76 19.28
N LEU A 10 24.84 29.78 19.98
CA LEU A 10 23.46 29.84 20.45
C LEU A 10 22.47 29.95 19.26
N PHE A 11 22.79 30.74 18.23
CA PHE A 11 21.97 30.85 17.02
C PHE A 11 21.93 29.56 16.18
N VAL A 12 23.01 28.79 16.14
CA VAL A 12 23.05 27.48 15.47
C VAL A 12 22.25 26.42 16.26
N SER A 13 22.28 26.46 17.60
CA SER A 13 21.46 25.54 18.41
C SER A 13 19.96 25.84 18.34
N GLY A 14 19.56 27.10 18.14
CA GLY A 14 18.16 27.50 18.01
C GLY A 14 17.52 27.12 16.66
N SER A 15 18.33 27.01 15.60
CA SER A 15 17.85 26.63 14.26
C SER A 15 17.76 25.12 14.04
N ALA A 16 18.44 24.31 14.86
CA ALA A 16 18.27 22.85 14.85
C ALA A 16 16.93 22.38 15.45
N PHE A 17 16.26 23.22 16.26
CA PHE A 17 14.99 22.88 16.92
C PHE A 17 13.73 23.26 16.13
N SER A 18 13.85 23.91 14.96
CA SER A 18 12.69 24.27 14.12
C SER A 18 12.41 23.32 12.97
N ARG A 19 13.10 22.17 12.87
CA ARG A 19 12.56 21.03 12.12
C ARG A 19 11.55 20.32 12.99
N GLY A 20 10.37 20.93 13.09
CA GLY A 20 9.15 20.26 13.55
C GLY A 20 8.79 19.13 12.59
N VAL A 21 9.54 18.03 12.64
CA VAL A 21 8.95 16.73 12.41
C VAL A 21 8.21 16.47 13.71
N PHE A 22 6.90 16.69 13.72
CA PHE A 22 6.08 16.00 14.69
C PHE A 22 6.48 14.54 14.56
N ARG A 23 7.27 14.04 15.52
CA ARG A 23 7.38 12.63 15.77
C ARG A 23 5.99 12.27 16.28
N ARG A 24 5.02 12.13 15.35
CA ARG A 24 3.78 11.41 15.60
C ARG A 24 4.30 10.11 16.19
N GLU A 25 4.01 9.89 17.46
CA GLU A 25 4.30 8.60 18.06
C GLU A 25 3.74 7.57 17.09
N ALA A 26 4.62 6.76 16.49
CA ALA A 26 4.18 5.75 15.56
C ALA A 26 3.17 4.91 16.31
N HIS A 27 1.97 4.76 15.75
CA HIS A 27 0.94 3.95 16.38
C HIS A 27 1.51 2.56 16.64
N LYS A 28 1.21 1.99 17.82
CA LYS A 28 1.70 0.66 18.19
C LYS A 28 1.37 -0.37 17.09
N SER A 29 0.19 -0.25 16.48
CA SER A 29 -0.16 -0.94 15.25
C SER A 29 -0.69 0.02 14.18
N GLU A 30 0.14 0.33 13.18
CA GLU A 30 -0.26 1.24 12.09
C GLU A 30 -1.41 0.64 11.26
N ILE A 31 -1.42 -0.68 11.04
CA ILE A 31 -2.49 -1.35 10.28
C ILE A 31 -3.82 -1.32 11.03
N ALA A 32 -3.83 -1.55 12.35
CA ALA A 32 -5.04 -1.45 13.16
C ALA A 32 -5.56 -0.01 13.18
N HIS A 33 -4.65 0.97 13.34
CA HIS A 33 -4.99 2.38 13.31
C HIS A 33 -5.64 2.78 11.98
N ARG A 34 -5.05 2.42 10.83
CA ARG A 34 -5.62 2.72 9.51
C ARG A 34 -6.94 2.00 9.26
N TYR A 35 -7.08 0.76 9.72
CA TYR A 35 -8.33 0.02 9.60
C TYR A 35 -9.47 0.72 10.35
N ASN A 36 -9.22 1.13 11.60
CA ASN A 36 -10.20 1.84 12.42
C ASN A 36 -10.57 3.22 11.85
N ASP A 37 -9.59 3.98 11.37
CA ASP A 37 -9.81 5.31 10.80
C ASP A 37 -10.63 5.28 9.51
N LEU A 38 -10.34 4.32 8.61
CA LEU A 38 -10.94 4.24 7.28
C LEU A 38 -12.27 3.49 7.26
N GLY A 39 -12.45 2.55 8.19
CA GLY A 39 -13.47 1.52 8.12
C GLY A 39 -13.18 0.48 7.04
N GLU A 40 -13.82 -0.69 7.17
CA GLU A 40 -13.50 -1.87 6.36
C GLU A 40 -13.63 -1.63 4.84
N GLN A 41 -14.69 -0.93 4.40
CA GLN A 41 -14.95 -0.70 2.98
C GLN A 41 -13.83 0.11 2.31
N HIS A 42 -13.42 1.24 2.90
CA HIS A 42 -12.36 2.07 2.32
C HIS A 42 -10.99 1.43 2.48
N PHE A 43 -10.73 0.75 3.61
CA PHE A 43 -9.51 -0.01 3.81
C PHE A 43 -9.32 -1.06 2.69
N LYS A 44 -10.34 -1.89 2.43
CA LYS A 44 -10.31 -2.88 1.34
C LYS A 44 -10.09 -2.24 -0.02
N GLY A 45 -10.78 -1.12 -0.31
CA GLY A 45 -10.61 -0.39 -1.57
C GLY A 45 -9.19 0.12 -1.78
N LEU A 46 -8.58 0.73 -0.77
CA LEU A 46 -7.21 1.24 -0.85
C LEU A 46 -6.16 0.13 -0.95
N VAL A 47 -6.35 -0.99 -0.23
CA VAL A 47 -5.50 -2.17 -0.36
C VAL A 47 -5.60 -2.77 -1.77
N LEU A 48 -6.81 -2.84 -2.34
CA LEU A 48 -7.04 -3.33 -3.71
C LEU A 48 -6.34 -2.45 -4.75
N ILE A 49 -6.45 -1.13 -4.61
CA ILE A 49 -5.74 -0.17 -5.47
C ILE A 49 -4.23 -0.41 -5.36
N ALA A 50 -3.70 -0.45 -4.14
CA ALA A 50 -2.26 -0.65 -3.92
C ALA A 50 -1.75 -1.93 -4.60
N PHE A 51 -2.39 -3.08 -4.37
CA PHE A 51 -1.99 -4.32 -5.04
C PHE A 51 -2.12 -4.23 -6.56
N SER A 52 -3.20 -3.65 -7.08
CA SER A 52 -3.40 -3.50 -8.53
C SER A 52 -2.33 -2.64 -9.18
N GLN A 53 -1.82 -1.61 -8.50
CA GLN A 53 -0.74 -0.76 -8.99
C GLN A 53 0.64 -1.44 -8.90
N TYR A 54 0.92 -2.21 -7.84
CA TYR A 54 2.20 -2.92 -7.69
C TYR A 54 2.29 -4.19 -8.56
N LEU A 55 1.14 -4.84 -8.82
CA LEU A 55 1.04 -6.14 -9.49
C LEU A 55 0.07 -6.04 -10.69
N GLN A 56 0.43 -5.19 -11.64
CA GLN A 56 -0.45 -4.82 -12.75
C GLN A 56 -0.85 -5.98 -13.67
N LYS A 57 -0.21 -7.16 -13.57
CA LYS A 57 -0.50 -8.34 -14.41
C LYS A 57 -1.44 -9.34 -13.73
N CYS A 58 -1.60 -9.30 -12.41
CA CYS A 58 -2.46 -10.21 -11.66
C CYS A 58 -3.94 -9.96 -11.95
N SER A 59 -4.74 -11.01 -11.81
CA SER A 59 -6.20 -10.96 -11.98
C SER A 59 -6.89 -10.29 -10.78
N TYR A 60 -8.14 -9.87 -10.99
CA TYR A 60 -8.98 -9.34 -9.91
C TYR A 60 -9.12 -10.35 -8.75
N ASP A 61 -9.36 -11.63 -9.06
CA ASP A 61 -9.58 -12.65 -8.03
C ASP A 61 -8.35 -12.91 -7.17
N GLU A 62 -7.15 -12.84 -7.76
CA GLU A 62 -5.89 -12.92 -7.00
C GLU A 62 -5.73 -11.72 -6.06
N HIS A 63 -6.00 -10.50 -6.52
CA HIS A 63 -5.97 -9.32 -5.66
C HIS A 63 -7.05 -9.36 -4.59
N ALA A 64 -8.26 -9.81 -4.90
CA ALA A 64 -9.35 -9.92 -3.94
C ALA A 64 -9.00 -10.86 -2.78
N LYS A 65 -8.29 -11.96 -3.05
CA LYS A 65 -7.74 -12.86 -2.02
C LYS A 65 -6.71 -12.15 -1.14
N LEU A 66 -5.74 -11.45 -1.73
CA LEU A 66 -4.73 -10.70 -0.97
C LEU A 66 -5.36 -9.60 -0.11
N VAL A 67 -6.35 -8.88 -0.64
CA VAL A 67 -7.12 -7.88 0.11
C VAL A 67 -7.80 -8.53 1.32
N GLN A 68 -8.42 -9.70 1.14
CA GLN A 68 -9.09 -10.41 2.22
C GLN A 68 -8.08 -10.85 3.30
N GLU A 69 -6.93 -11.41 2.92
CA GLU A 69 -5.88 -11.80 3.87
C GLU A 69 -5.35 -10.60 4.68
N VAL A 70 -5.11 -9.46 4.04
CA VAL A 70 -4.64 -8.24 4.72
C VAL A 70 -5.74 -7.68 5.64
N THR A 71 -7.00 -7.75 5.21
CA THR A 71 -8.16 -7.31 6.00
C THR A 71 -8.35 -8.16 7.26
N ASP A 72 -8.23 -9.49 7.13
CA ASP A 72 -8.36 -10.41 8.26
C ASP A 72 -7.20 -10.26 9.25
N PHE A 73 -5.99 -10.01 8.74
CA PHE A 73 -4.85 -9.66 9.57
C PHE A 73 -5.07 -8.32 10.31
N ALA A 74 -5.58 -7.30 9.62
CA ALA A 74 -5.93 -6.01 10.24
C ALA A 74 -6.95 -6.19 11.37
N LYS A 75 -8.00 -7.01 11.16
CA LYS A 75 -8.99 -7.34 12.20
C LYS A 75 -8.35 -8.01 13.42
N THR A 76 -7.37 -8.89 13.21
CA THR A 76 -6.60 -9.49 14.31
C THR A 76 -5.83 -8.44 15.10
N CYS A 77 -5.15 -7.50 14.42
CA CYS A 77 -4.42 -6.43 15.08
C CYS A 77 -5.34 -5.41 15.78
N VAL A 78 -6.55 -5.19 15.27
CA VAL A 78 -7.57 -4.37 15.96
C VAL A 78 -8.04 -5.05 17.24
N ALA A 79 -8.17 -6.38 17.25
CA ALA A 79 -8.56 -7.14 18.44
C ALA A 79 -7.43 -7.18 19.50
N ASP A 80 -6.18 -7.29 19.06
CA ASP A 80 -4.99 -7.26 19.92
C ASP A 80 -3.79 -6.63 19.20
N GLU A 81 -3.49 -5.36 19.49
CA GLU A 81 -2.34 -4.66 18.91
C GLU A 81 -0.97 -5.22 19.37
N SER A 82 -0.94 -6.12 20.36
CA SER A 82 0.28 -6.83 20.77
C SER A 82 0.50 -8.17 20.06
N ALA A 83 -0.46 -8.60 19.24
CA ALA A 83 -0.34 -9.82 18.46
C ALA A 83 0.86 -9.75 17.48
N ALA A 84 1.38 -10.92 17.12
CA ALA A 84 2.58 -11.04 16.31
C ALA A 84 2.45 -10.27 14.97
N ASN A 85 3.47 -9.48 14.64
CA ASN A 85 3.58 -8.66 13.43
C ASN A 85 2.67 -7.42 13.37
N CYS A 86 1.82 -7.15 14.37
CA CYS A 86 0.95 -5.97 14.35
C CYS A 86 1.71 -4.65 14.50
N ASP A 87 2.95 -4.71 14.99
CA ASP A 87 3.89 -3.61 15.16
C ASP A 87 4.70 -3.26 13.89
N LYS A 88 4.62 -4.12 12.86
CA LYS A 88 5.31 -3.88 11.59
C LYS A 88 4.71 -2.68 10.84
N SER A 89 5.57 -1.97 10.11
CA SER A 89 5.12 -0.93 9.18
C SER A 89 4.27 -1.52 8.05
N LEU A 90 3.39 -0.70 7.46
CA LEU A 90 2.58 -1.11 6.30
C LEU A 90 3.44 -1.57 5.13
N HIS A 91 4.54 -0.87 4.82
CA HIS A 91 5.45 -1.30 3.76
C HIS A 91 6.05 -2.68 4.04
N THR A 92 6.39 -2.97 5.29
CA THR A 92 6.89 -4.31 5.65
C THR A 92 5.83 -5.38 5.41
N LEU A 93 4.60 -5.15 5.92
CA LEU A 93 3.49 -6.09 5.78
C LEU A 93 3.11 -6.33 4.32
N PHE A 94 3.01 -5.27 3.52
CA PHE A 94 2.66 -5.35 2.11
C PHE A 94 3.80 -5.97 1.30
N GLY A 95 5.05 -5.57 1.53
CA GLY A 95 6.22 -6.16 0.88
C GLY A 95 6.35 -7.66 1.18
N ASP A 96 6.12 -8.08 2.43
CA ASP A 96 6.10 -9.51 2.80
C ASP A 96 5.00 -10.27 2.04
N LYS A 97 3.82 -9.65 1.84
CA LYS A 97 2.73 -10.24 1.04
C LYS A 97 3.07 -10.32 -0.45
N LEU A 98 3.65 -9.27 -1.04
CA LEU A 98 4.10 -9.27 -2.43
C LEU A 98 5.13 -10.39 -2.67
N CYS A 99 6.08 -10.54 -1.74
CA CYS A 99 7.15 -11.54 -1.82
C CYS A 99 6.69 -12.99 -1.56
N ALA A 100 5.51 -13.18 -0.98
CA ALA A 100 4.92 -14.49 -0.76
C ALA A 100 4.10 -15.00 -1.96
N ILE A 101 3.95 -14.20 -3.03
CA ILE A 101 3.18 -14.58 -4.21
C ILE A 101 3.89 -15.73 -4.95
N PRO A 102 3.20 -16.85 -5.18
CA PRO A 102 3.76 -17.95 -5.96
C PRO A 102 4.18 -17.47 -7.35
N ASN A 103 5.32 -17.96 -7.84
CA ASN A 103 5.81 -17.68 -9.19
C ASN A 103 6.00 -16.19 -9.51
N LEU A 104 6.24 -15.34 -8.49
CA LEU A 104 6.47 -13.90 -8.67
C LEU A 104 7.53 -13.61 -9.74
N ARG A 105 8.65 -14.35 -9.72
CA ARG A 105 9.72 -14.19 -10.71
C ARG A 105 9.29 -14.57 -12.13
N GLU A 106 8.45 -15.59 -12.29
CA GLU A 106 7.97 -16.00 -13.62
C GLU A 106 7.06 -14.93 -14.24
N ASN A 107 6.24 -14.27 -13.40
CA ASN A 107 5.25 -13.28 -13.85
C ASN A 107 5.82 -11.85 -13.95
N TYR A 108 6.78 -11.51 -13.08
CA TYR A 108 7.28 -10.13 -12.90
C TYR A 108 8.80 -9.96 -13.03
N GLY A 109 9.56 -11.03 -13.31
CA GLY A 109 10.98 -10.94 -13.61
C GLY A 109 11.79 -10.28 -12.49
N GLU A 110 12.47 -9.18 -12.82
CA GLU A 110 13.37 -8.42 -11.92
C GLU A 110 12.65 -7.84 -10.69
N LEU A 111 11.33 -7.66 -10.71
CA LEU A 111 10.57 -7.25 -9.53
C LEU A 111 10.76 -8.23 -8.36
N ALA A 112 10.94 -9.52 -8.65
CA ALA A 112 11.21 -10.51 -7.61
C ALA A 112 12.55 -10.27 -6.88
N ASP A 113 13.48 -9.54 -7.49
CA ASP A 113 14.76 -9.18 -6.86
C ASP A 113 14.57 -8.15 -5.74
N CYS A 114 13.49 -7.36 -5.78
CA CYS A 114 13.11 -6.45 -4.70
C CYS A 114 12.94 -7.20 -3.37
N CYS A 115 12.50 -8.46 -3.40
CA CYS A 115 12.31 -9.27 -2.20
C CYS A 115 13.59 -9.63 -1.46
N THR A 116 14.75 -9.41 -2.06
CA THR A 116 16.06 -9.59 -1.42
C THR A 116 16.49 -8.36 -0.60
N LYS A 117 15.80 -7.24 -0.77
CA LYS A 117 16.09 -5.96 -0.08
C LYS A 117 15.30 -5.86 1.22
N GLN A 118 15.76 -5.00 2.13
CA GLN A 118 15.01 -4.61 3.33
C GLN A 118 14.26 -3.30 3.09
N GLU A 119 13.34 -2.93 3.98
CA GLU A 119 12.72 -1.61 3.93
C GLU A 119 13.71 -0.52 4.41
N PRO A 120 13.74 0.67 3.78
CA PRO A 120 12.80 1.17 2.76
C PRO A 120 13.16 0.82 1.31
N GLU A 121 14.36 0.26 1.05
CA GLU A 121 14.86 0.02 -0.31
C GLU A 121 14.01 -1.00 -1.09
N ARG A 122 13.35 -1.91 -0.38
CA ARG A 122 12.41 -2.88 -0.97
C ARG A 122 11.19 -2.17 -1.56
N ASN A 123 10.55 -1.28 -0.81
CA ASN A 123 9.43 -0.49 -1.34
C ASN A 123 9.87 0.44 -2.49
N GLU A 124 11.03 1.08 -2.38
CA GLU A 124 11.58 1.90 -3.47
C GLU A 124 11.82 1.08 -4.76
N CYS A 125 12.33 -0.14 -4.62
CA CYS A 125 12.50 -1.08 -5.72
C CYS A 125 11.14 -1.44 -6.36
N PHE A 126 10.13 -1.80 -5.56
CA PHE A 126 8.80 -2.09 -6.11
C PHE A 126 8.19 -0.91 -6.87
N LEU A 127 8.39 0.31 -6.37
CA LEU A 127 7.91 1.53 -7.06
C LEU A 127 8.57 1.74 -8.42
N GLN A 128 9.84 1.35 -8.60
CA GLN A 128 10.55 1.45 -9.88
C GLN A 128 10.03 0.47 -10.95
N HIS A 129 9.30 -0.58 -10.53
CA HIS A 129 8.72 -1.57 -11.44
C HIS A 129 7.25 -1.29 -11.81
N LYS A 130 6.69 -0.16 -11.36
CA LYS A 130 5.39 0.31 -11.86
C LYS A 130 5.54 0.71 -13.32
N ASP A 131 4.68 0.14 -14.16
CA ASP A 131 4.68 0.35 -15.61
C ASP A 131 3.60 1.36 -15.98
N ASP A 132 4.01 2.58 -16.33
CA ASP A 132 3.11 3.66 -16.77
C ASP A 132 2.40 3.35 -18.10
N ASN A 133 2.88 2.38 -18.87
CA ASN A 133 2.31 1.96 -20.15
C ASN A 133 2.18 0.43 -20.22
N PRO A 134 1.39 -0.18 -19.33
CA PRO A 134 1.33 -1.63 -19.21
C PRO A 134 0.63 -2.20 -20.44
N SER A 135 1.21 -3.28 -21.00
CA SER A 135 0.66 -3.98 -22.17
C SER A 135 -0.58 -4.83 -21.81
N LEU A 136 -1.61 -4.19 -21.26
CA LEU A 136 -2.88 -4.81 -20.90
C LEU A 136 -3.85 -4.81 -22.09
N PRO A 137 -4.80 -5.76 -22.15
CA PRO A 137 -5.91 -5.69 -23.09
C PRO A 137 -6.66 -4.35 -22.95
N PRO A 138 -7.24 -3.83 -24.05
CA PRO A 138 -8.07 -2.63 -24.00
C PRO A 138 -9.13 -2.73 -22.90
N PHE A 139 -9.38 -1.63 -22.20
CA PHE A 139 -10.46 -1.59 -21.21
C PHE A 139 -11.79 -1.61 -21.95
N GLU A 140 -12.48 -2.75 -21.89
CA GLU A 140 -13.80 -2.91 -22.47
C GLU A 140 -14.85 -2.35 -21.51
N ARG A 141 -15.55 -1.31 -21.96
CA ARG A 141 -16.68 -0.75 -21.24
C ARG A 141 -17.96 -1.43 -21.75
N PRO A 142 -18.67 -2.23 -20.93
CA PRO A 142 -19.94 -2.80 -21.34
C PRO A 142 -20.99 -1.72 -21.61
N GLU A 143 -22.06 -2.09 -22.31
CA GLU A 143 -23.22 -1.22 -22.50
C GLU A 143 -23.84 -0.77 -21.17
N ALA A 144 -24.44 0.41 -21.16
CA ALA A 144 -24.97 1.04 -19.95
C ALA A 144 -25.95 0.14 -19.18
N GLU A 145 -26.82 -0.59 -19.90
CA GLU A 145 -27.80 -1.48 -19.28
C GLU A 145 -27.14 -2.69 -18.60
N ALA A 146 -26.09 -3.26 -19.21
CA ALA A 146 -25.33 -4.36 -18.63
C ALA A 146 -24.58 -3.92 -17.36
N MET A 147 -23.97 -2.72 -17.39
CA MET A 147 -23.33 -2.14 -16.20
C MET A 147 -24.35 -1.88 -15.08
N CYS A 148 -25.51 -1.30 -15.39
CA CYS A 148 -26.59 -1.08 -14.42
C CYS A 148 -27.10 -2.39 -13.81
N THR A 149 -27.19 -3.46 -14.61
CA THR A 149 -27.59 -4.79 -14.15
C THR A 149 -26.56 -5.35 -13.18
N SER A 150 -25.28 -5.39 -13.59
CA SER A 150 -24.18 -5.87 -12.75
C SER A 150 -24.04 -5.09 -11.44
N PHE A 151 -24.19 -3.76 -11.50
CA PHE A 151 -24.17 -2.90 -10.31
C PHE A 151 -25.33 -3.20 -9.36
N LYS A 152 -26.55 -3.42 -9.86
CA LYS A 152 -27.71 -3.79 -9.03
C LYS A 152 -27.55 -5.17 -8.38
N GLU A 153 -26.95 -6.12 -9.09
CA GLU A 153 -26.70 -7.47 -8.57
C GLU A 153 -25.66 -7.46 -7.44
N ASN A 154 -24.53 -6.77 -7.65
CA ASN A 154 -23.50 -6.66 -6.62
C ASN A 154 -22.67 -5.37 -6.76
N PRO A 155 -23.06 -4.29 -6.05
CA PRO A 155 -22.34 -3.02 -6.09
C PRO A 155 -20.87 -3.14 -5.67
N THR A 156 -20.57 -3.99 -4.69
CA THR A 156 -19.23 -4.16 -4.13
C THR A 156 -18.30 -4.81 -5.15
N THR A 157 -18.72 -5.90 -5.78
CA THR A 157 -17.92 -6.58 -6.81
C THR A 157 -17.77 -5.71 -8.05
N PHE A 158 -18.84 -5.03 -8.49
CA PHE A 158 -18.76 -4.07 -9.59
C PHE A 158 -17.72 -2.98 -9.34
N MET A 159 -17.76 -2.33 -8.18
CA MET A 159 -16.80 -1.30 -7.81
C MET A 159 -15.38 -1.88 -7.63
N GLY A 160 -15.25 -3.10 -7.11
CA GLY A 160 -13.97 -3.78 -6.98
C GLY A 160 -13.29 -4.00 -8.34
N HIS A 161 -14.02 -4.54 -9.32
CA HIS A 161 -13.50 -4.69 -10.68
C HIS A 161 -13.11 -3.35 -11.30
N TYR A 162 -13.93 -2.31 -11.11
CA TYR A 162 -13.61 -0.98 -11.61
C TYR A 162 -12.30 -0.42 -11.01
N LEU A 163 -12.15 -0.48 -9.68
CA LEU A 163 -10.94 -0.03 -9.01
C LEU A 163 -9.71 -0.81 -9.48
N HIS A 164 -9.82 -2.13 -9.61
CA HIS A 164 -8.75 -2.97 -10.11
C HIS A 164 -8.32 -2.61 -11.53
N GLU A 165 -9.26 -2.53 -12.47
CA GLU A 165 -8.97 -2.28 -13.89
C GLU A 165 -8.40 -0.88 -14.13
N VAL A 166 -8.84 0.13 -13.39
CA VAL A 166 -8.30 1.49 -13.47
C VAL A 166 -6.91 1.56 -12.82
N ALA A 167 -6.76 1.05 -11.60
CA ALA A 167 -5.50 1.15 -10.86
C ALA A 167 -4.35 0.42 -11.57
N ARG A 168 -4.59 -0.77 -12.14
CA ARG A 168 -3.54 -1.52 -12.86
C ARG A 168 -3.08 -0.86 -14.16
N ARG A 169 -3.86 0.05 -14.73
CA ARG A 169 -3.52 0.83 -15.94
C ARG A 169 -2.88 2.18 -15.62
N HIS A 170 -2.99 2.62 -14.37
CA HIS A 170 -2.52 3.92 -13.90
C HIS A 170 -1.85 3.75 -12.52
N PRO A 171 -0.67 3.10 -12.49
CA PRO A 171 0.01 2.77 -11.24
C PRO A 171 0.61 3.98 -10.51
#